data_AF-A0AAD8BPJ2-F1
#
_entry.id   AF-A0AAD8BPJ2-F1
#
_cell.length_a   1.000
_cell.length_b   1.000
_cell.length_c   1.000
_cell.angle_alpha   90.00
_cell.angle_beta   90.00
_cell.angle_gamma   90.00
#
_symmetry.space_group_name_H-M   'P 1'
#
loop_
_entity.id
_entity.type
_entity.pdbx_description
1 polymer ?
#
loop_
_entity_poly.entity_id
_entity_poly.type
_entity_poly.pdbx_seq_one_letter_code
_entity_poly.pdbx_strand_id
1 'polypeptide(L)' 'NTDASLLLSVSWPALVINEDEVRVKTIEKVIRKLKGNFGIKHFPKDRYKTAIEDENRKLK' A
#
# COMPACT_ATOMS: atom_id res chain seq x y z
N ASN A 1 -0.29 -10.11 4.00
CA ASN A 1 -0.13 -8.85 4.73
C ASN A 1 0.69 -7.87 3.88
N THR A 2 0.31 -6.59 3.75
CA THR A 2 1.01 -5.58 2.90
C THR A 2 0.73 -4.19 3.49
N ASP A 3 1.72 -3.32 3.58
CA ASP A 3 1.56 -2.00 4.19
C ASP A 3 2.11 -0.89 3.28
N ALA A 4 1.53 0.31 3.34
CA ALA A 4 1.93 1.46 2.54
C ALA A 4 3.25 2.09 3.00
N SER A 5 3.65 1.90 4.27
CA SER A 5 4.97 2.32 4.78
C SER A 5 6.12 1.69 4.02
N LEU A 6 5.90 0.54 3.36
CA LEU A 6 6.88 -0.07 2.46
C LEU A 6 7.31 0.88 1.33
N LEU A 7 6.42 1.76 0.85
CA LEU A 7 6.79 2.76 -0.17
C LEU A 7 7.87 3.70 0.35
N LEU A 8 7.78 4.17 1.61
CA LEU A 8 8.80 5.01 2.22
C LEU A 8 10.13 4.27 2.40
N SER A 9 10.09 2.96 2.65
CA SER A 9 11.28 2.12 2.81
C SER A 9 11.93 1.69 1.49
N VAL A 10 11.28 1.87 0.34
CA VAL A 10 11.83 1.52 -0.98
C VAL A 10 11.96 2.71 -1.94
N SER A 11 11.43 3.89 -1.58
CA SER A 11 11.48 5.11 -2.40
C SER A 11 12.60 6.03 -1.96
N TRP A 12 13.17 6.82 -2.87
CA TRP A 12 14.20 7.82 -2.55
C TRP A 12 13.83 8.71 -1.33
N PRO A 13 14.68 8.90 -0.31
CA PRO A 13 16.09 8.51 -0.16
C PRO A 13 16.30 7.16 0.60
N ALA A 14 15.38 6.20 0.42
CA ALA A 14 15.36 4.99 1.22
C ALA A 14 16.61 4.12 1.14
N LEU A 15 16.75 3.34 2.21
CA LEU A 15 17.72 2.29 2.47
C LEU A 15 18.24 1.64 1.18
N VAL A 16 19.56 1.48 1.12
CA VAL A 16 20.35 0.87 0.04
C VAL A 16 19.75 -0.48 -0.39
N ILE A 17 18.78 -0.44 -1.30
CA ILE A 17 18.26 -1.62 -2.00
C ILE A 17 19.06 -1.67 -3.29
N ASN A 18 20.02 -2.59 -3.36
CA ASN A 18 20.83 -2.83 -4.55
C ASN A 18 20.02 -3.45 -5.71
N GLU A 19 18.87 -4.04 -5.40
CA GLU A 19 18.07 -4.82 -6.34
C GLU A 19 16.85 -4.03 -6.81
N ASP A 20 16.97 -3.39 -7.97
CA ASP A 20 15.90 -2.62 -8.61
C ASP A 20 14.61 -3.45 -8.80
N GLU A 21 14.75 -4.74 -9.09
CA GLU A 21 13.62 -5.65 -9.29
C GLU A 21 12.77 -5.79 -8.03
N VAL A 22 13.40 -5.83 -6.85
CA VAL A 22 12.70 -5.94 -5.56
C VAL A 22 11.95 -4.64 -5.26
N ARG A 23 12.55 -3.49 -5.56
CA ARG A 23 11.87 -2.18 -5.45
C ARG A 23 10.62 -2.14 -6.32
N VAL A 24 10.74 -2.46 -7.61
CA VAL A 24 9.63 -2.43 -8.56
C VAL A 24 8.51 -3.37 -8.12
N LYS A 25 8.83 -4.63 -7.81
CA LYS A 25 7.85 -5.61 -7.31
C LYS A 25 7.13 -5.14 -6.05
N THR A 26 7.85 -4.46 -5.14
CA THR A 26 7.28 -3.95 -3.89
C THR A 26 6.29 -2.82 -4.15
N ILE A 27 6.67 -1.86 -5.00
CA ILE A 27 5.80 -0.74 -5.40
C ILE A 27 4.54 -1.28 -6.10
N GLU A 28 4.69 -2.18 -7.06
CA GLU A 28 3.56 -2.80 -7.77
C GLU A 28 2.62 -3.54 -6.83
N LYS A 29 3.16 -4.29 -5.86
CA LYS A 29 2.37 -5.00 -4.86
C LYS A 29 1.57 -4.05 -3.97
N VAL A 30 2.16 -2.93 -3.56
CA VAL A 30 1.47 -1.89 -2.79
C VAL A 30 0.36 -1.27 -3.62
N ILE A 31 0.66 -0.83 -4.85
CA ILE A 31 -0.34 -0.22 -5.75
C ILE A 31 -1.49 -1.20 -6.00
N ARG A 32 -1.21 -2.47 -6.32
CA ARG A 32 -2.24 -3.47 -6.62
C ARG A 32 -3.19 -3.73 -5.44
N LYS A 33 -2.68 -3.70 -4.21
CA LYS A 33 -3.47 -4.07 -3.02
C LYS A 33 -4.10 -2.89 -2.29
N LEU A 34 -3.45 -1.72 -2.33
CA LEU A 34 -3.75 -0.60 -1.47
C LEU A 34 -4.27 0.63 -2.21
N LYS A 35 -4.12 0.71 -3.54
CA LYS A 35 -4.71 1.80 -4.34
C LYS A 35 -6.23 1.79 -4.23
N GLY A 36 -6.78 2.94 -3.86
CA GLY A 36 -8.21 3.26 -3.91
C GLY A 36 -8.49 4.42 -4.86
N ASN A 37 -9.72 4.92 -4.85
CA ASN A 37 -10.15 6.01 -5.75
C ASN A 37 -9.52 7.37 -5.41
N PHE A 38 -9.17 7.59 -4.14
CA PHE A 38 -8.66 8.88 -3.63
C PHE A 38 -7.28 8.79 -2.97
N GLY A 39 -6.50 7.75 -3.27
CA GLY A 39 -5.17 7.57 -2.70
C GLY A 39 -4.82 6.11 -2.38
N ILE A 40 -3.94 5.91 -1.41
CA ILE A 40 -3.45 4.59 -0.97
C ILE A 40 -3.88 4.35 0.48
N LYS A 41 -4.43 3.16 0.77
CA LYS A 41 -4.77 2.70 2.12
C LYS A 41 -3.50 2.32 2.89
N HIS A 42 -3.45 2.47 4.22
CA HIS A 42 -2.27 2.02 4.95
C HIS A 42 -2.07 0.50 4.85
N PHE A 43 -3.12 -0.29 5.06
CA PHE A 43 -3.07 -1.75 4.94
C PHE A 43 -4.43 -2.32 4.46
N PRO A 44 -4.50 -3.59 4.00
CA PRO A 44 -5.76 -4.18 3.59
C PRO A 44 -6.74 -4.24 4.76
N LYS A 45 -8.00 -3.88 4.51
CA LYS A 45 -9.04 -3.78 5.54
C LYS A 45 -8.77 -2.66 6.58
N ASP A 46 -7.94 -1.68 6.26
CA ASP A 46 -7.87 -0.44 7.04
C ASP A 46 -9.26 0.24 7.12
N ARG A 47 -9.67 0.58 8.34
CA ARG A 47 -10.97 1.19 8.69
C ARG A 47 -10.79 2.61 9.23
N TYR A 48 -9.57 3.12 9.33
CA TYR A 48 -9.33 4.42 9.93
C TYR A 48 -9.50 5.53 8.89
N LYS A 49 -10.54 6.36 9.05
CA LYS A 49 -10.75 7.64 8.32
C LYS A 49 -10.57 7.58 6.80
N THR A 50 -10.82 6.44 6.16
CA THR A 50 -10.83 6.37 4.70
C THR A 50 -12.19 6.88 4.22
N ALA A 51 -12.22 7.87 3.32
CA ALA A 51 -13.42 8.59 2.86
C ALA A 51 -14.52 7.73 2.18
N ILE A 52 -14.34 6.41 2.12
CA ILE A 52 -15.31 5.44 1.62
C ILE A 52 -15.38 4.32 2.65
N GLU A 53 -16.11 4.56 3.73
CA GLU A 53 -16.71 3.49 4.52
C GLU A 53 -17.79 2.85 3.65
N ASP A 54 -17.38 1.93 2.79
CA ASP A 54 -18.32 1.06 2.10
C ASP A 54 -18.94 0.14 3.16
N GLU A 55 -20.10 0.55 3.68
CA GLU A 55 -20.87 -0.18 4.69
C GLU A 55 -21.20 -1.63 4.23
N ASN A 56 -21.20 -1.87 2.91
CA ASN A 56 -21.44 -3.20 2.32
C ASN A 56 -20.18 -4.06 2.24
N ARG A 57 -19.02 -3.57 2.69
CA ARG A 57 -17.78 -4.36 2.77
C ARG A 57 -17.83 -5.31 3.97
N LYS A 58 -18.79 -6.23 3.95
CA LYS A 58 -18.91 -7.33 4.91
C LYS A 58 -17.59 -8.09 4.95
N LEU A 59 -17.11 -8.34 6.16
CA LEU A 59 -16.01 -9.26 6.44
C LEU A 59 -16.42 -10.65 5.93
N LYS A 60 -16.01 -10.99 4.71
CA LYS A 60 -15.76 -12.38 4.34
C LYS A 60 -14.31 -12.72 4.67
#